data_AF-A0A0U1CUW5-F1
#
_entry.id   AF-A0A0U1CUW5-F1
#
_cell.length_a   1.000
_cell.length_b   1.000
_cell.length_c   1.000
_cell.angle_alpha   90.00
_cell.angle_beta   90.00
_cell.angle_gamma   90.00
#
_symmetry.space_group_name_H-M   'P 1'
#
loop_
_entity.id
_entity.type
_entity.pdbx_description
1 polymer ?
#
loop_
_entity_poly.entity_id
_entity_poly.type
_entity_poly.pdbx_seq_one_letter_code
_entity_poly.pdbx_strand_id
1 'polypeptide(L)'
;MARQIRSEATRRKILDAAMEVFGEVGYAAAGWGSIIERTGMTKGALYHHFDSKESLASEILKEGSDNLLTAFRNVCGSSSPGLENLLHGAFTIVEVLNSDEMVRTAEQLASALSGLNDAAASFYANLAASIEEQARRAIGEGDLRNDVDPQVLSEFLVGAMFGTRLVFNAIARRDAGRPIAGDIAGRLRQILELLLPGTVTDASLPYFRQYLGREVMRHAPSAAPRADADTEPLIG
;
A
#
# COMPACT_ATOMS: atom_id res chain seq x y z
N MET A 1 10.93 -7.00 31.78
CA MET A 1 11.57 -6.78 30.45
C MET A 1 11.83 -8.09 29.69
N ALA A 2 12.74 -8.97 30.12
CA ALA A 2 13.21 -10.11 29.29
C ALA A 2 12.15 -11.19 28.94
N ARG A 3 11.07 -11.33 29.71
CA ARG A 3 9.94 -12.23 29.38
C ARG A 3 9.02 -11.63 28.31
N GLN A 4 8.78 -10.32 28.37
CA GLN A 4 7.97 -9.58 27.42
C GLN A 4 8.63 -9.57 26.04
N ILE A 5 9.93 -9.25 25.98
CA ILE A 5 10.71 -9.24 24.73
C ILE A 5 10.69 -10.62 24.04
N ARG A 6 10.82 -11.71 24.81
CA ARG A 6 10.73 -13.08 24.28
C ARG A 6 9.32 -13.42 23.77
N SER A 7 8.28 -12.95 24.47
CA SER A 7 6.89 -13.12 24.06
C SER A 7 6.61 -12.39 22.74
N GLU A 8 7.09 -11.16 22.60
CA GLU A 8 6.94 -10.35 21.38
C GLU A 8 7.72 -10.93 20.19
N ALA A 9 8.96 -11.38 20.41
CA ALA A 9 9.75 -12.05 19.38
C ALA A 9 9.08 -13.36 18.89
N THR A 10 8.48 -14.11 19.82
CA THR A 10 7.73 -15.33 19.48
C THR A 10 6.47 -14.99 18.68
N ARG A 11 5.73 -13.96 19.11
CA ARG A 11 4.56 -13.47 18.40
C ARG A 11 4.89 -13.03 16.98
N ARG A 12 5.97 -12.28 16.79
CA ARG A 12 6.48 -11.87 15.46
C ARG A 12 6.77 -13.08 14.58
N LYS A 13 7.49 -14.08 15.10
CA LYS A 13 7.77 -15.32 14.39
C LYS A 13 6.51 -16.04 13.90
N ILE A 14 5.45 -16.04 14.71
CA ILE A 14 4.17 -16.65 14.32
C ILE A 14 3.50 -15.87 13.20
N LEU A 15 3.49 -14.52 13.27
CA LEU A 15 2.95 -13.68 12.21
C LEU A 15 3.71 -13.86 10.90
N ASP A 16 5.05 -13.88 10.93
CA ASP A 16 5.88 -14.06 9.74
C ASP A 16 5.59 -15.41 9.06
N ALA A 17 5.54 -16.49 9.84
CA ALA A 17 5.16 -17.81 9.33
C ALA A 17 3.75 -17.85 8.74
N ALA A 18 2.79 -17.12 9.34
CA ALA A 18 1.43 -17.03 8.82
C ALA A 18 1.39 -16.24 7.50
N MET A 19 2.12 -15.13 7.40
CA MET A 19 2.23 -14.34 6.17
C MET A 19 2.83 -15.16 5.03
N GLU A 20 3.90 -15.93 5.28
CA GLU A 20 4.48 -16.84 4.28
C GLU A 20 3.45 -17.86 3.78
N VAL A 21 2.77 -18.56 4.69
CA VAL A 21 1.76 -19.57 4.32
C VAL A 21 0.60 -18.92 3.56
N PHE A 22 0.12 -17.75 3.98
CA PHE A 22 -0.94 -17.02 3.28
C PHE A 22 -0.49 -16.56 1.89
N GLY A 23 0.77 -16.14 1.73
CA GLY A 23 1.33 -15.75 0.44
C GLY A 23 1.50 -16.92 -0.54
N GLU A 24 1.80 -18.12 -0.04
CA GLU A 24 2.00 -19.32 -0.85
C GLU A 24 0.70 -19.94 -1.38
N VAL A 25 -0.28 -20.14 -0.49
CA VAL A 25 -1.51 -20.91 -0.84
C VAL A 25 -2.80 -20.08 -0.77
N GLY A 26 -2.72 -18.83 -0.30
CA GLY A 26 -3.89 -17.99 -0.05
C GLY A 26 -4.57 -18.31 1.30
N TYR A 27 -5.25 -17.31 1.86
CA TYR A 27 -5.90 -17.41 3.18
C TYR A 27 -6.90 -18.57 3.30
N ALA A 28 -7.71 -18.81 2.25
CA ALA A 28 -8.74 -19.83 2.28
C ALA A 28 -8.15 -21.25 2.39
N ALA A 29 -7.10 -21.55 1.62
CA ALA A 29 -6.45 -22.86 1.61
C ALA A 29 -5.45 -23.03 2.76
N ALA A 30 -4.99 -21.94 3.37
CA ALA A 30 -4.09 -22.00 4.51
C ALA A 30 -4.73 -22.71 5.71
N GLY A 31 -4.08 -23.79 6.16
CA GLY A 31 -4.45 -24.56 7.32
C GLY A 31 -3.66 -24.14 8.55
N TRP A 32 -4.30 -24.21 9.73
CA TRP A 32 -3.64 -23.96 11.01
C TRP A 32 -2.43 -24.88 11.25
N GLY A 33 -2.52 -26.14 10.80
CA GLY A 33 -1.42 -27.11 10.87
C GLY A 33 -0.17 -26.66 10.09
N SER A 34 -0.36 -26.10 8.90
CA SER A 34 0.75 -25.59 8.06
C SER A 34 1.48 -24.43 8.72
N ILE A 35 0.76 -23.56 9.44
CA ILE A 35 1.35 -22.47 10.21
C ILE A 35 2.16 -23.03 11.40
N ILE A 36 1.60 -24.00 12.13
CA ILE A 36 2.33 -24.67 13.23
C ILE A 36 3.62 -25.31 12.71
N GLU A 37 3.54 -26.05 11.60
CA GLU A 37 4.71 -26.68 10.97
C GLU A 37 5.77 -25.64 10.57
N ARG A 38 5.37 -24.54 9.92
CA ARG A 38 6.27 -23.47 9.51
C ARG A 38 6.98 -22.79 10.69
N THR A 39 6.28 -22.59 11.81
CA THR A 39 6.88 -21.99 13.00
C THR A 39 7.86 -22.91 13.73
N GLY A 40 7.73 -24.24 13.55
CA GLY A 40 8.43 -25.26 14.33
C GLY A 40 8.09 -25.25 15.82
N MET A 41 7.01 -24.57 16.22
CA MET A 41 6.56 -24.47 17.61
C MET A 41 5.62 -25.62 17.97
N THR A 42 5.48 -25.90 19.27
CA THR A 42 4.43 -26.82 19.72
C THR A 42 3.06 -26.18 19.54
N LYS A 43 2.05 -27.02 19.28
CA LYS A 43 0.65 -26.58 19.18
C LYS A 43 0.24 -25.69 20.36
N GLY A 44 0.50 -26.13 21.60
CA GLY A 44 0.16 -25.38 22.81
C GLY A 44 0.86 -24.02 22.93
N ALA A 45 2.12 -23.90 22.49
CA ALA A 45 2.83 -22.63 22.49
C ALA A 45 2.22 -21.63 21.50
N LEU A 46 1.78 -22.10 20.34
CA LEU A 46 1.14 -21.23 19.33
C LEU A 46 -0.26 -20.78 19.76
N TYR A 47 -1.07 -21.69 20.34
CA TYR A 47 -2.38 -21.34 20.92
C TYR A 47 -2.30 -20.34 22.08
N HIS A 48 -1.19 -20.29 22.81
CA HIS A 48 -1.00 -19.27 23.85
C HIS A 48 -0.90 -17.85 23.26
N HIS A 49 -0.52 -17.71 22.00
CA HIS A 49 -0.40 -16.41 21.33
C HIS A 49 -1.62 -16.07 20.46
N PHE A 50 -2.19 -17.06 19.79
CA PHE A 50 -3.30 -16.88 18.87
C PHE A 50 -4.26 -18.06 18.92
N ASP A 51 -5.54 -17.77 19.13
CA ASP A 51 -6.57 -18.80 19.33
C ASP A 51 -7.09 -19.39 18.00
N SER A 52 -6.89 -18.68 16.89
CA SER A 52 -7.38 -19.12 15.58
C SER A 52 -6.68 -18.48 14.38
N LYS A 53 -6.91 -19.03 13.17
CA LYS A 53 -6.42 -18.46 11.90
C LYS A 53 -6.98 -17.06 11.66
N GLU A 54 -8.23 -16.84 12.04
CA GLU A 54 -8.94 -15.56 11.96
C GLU A 54 -8.31 -14.52 12.90
N SER A 55 -7.89 -14.93 14.11
CA SER A 55 -7.18 -14.04 15.03
C SER A 55 -5.82 -13.61 14.49
N LEU A 56 -5.07 -14.52 13.84
CA LEU A 56 -3.82 -14.19 13.15
C LEU A 56 -4.04 -13.22 11.99
N ALA A 57 -5.04 -13.49 11.14
CA ALA A 57 -5.33 -12.61 10.01
C ALA A 57 -5.77 -11.22 10.47
N SER A 58 -6.59 -11.14 11.53
CA SER A 58 -7.02 -9.85 12.10
C SER A 58 -5.84 -9.06 12.65
N GLU A 59 -4.84 -9.73 13.21
CA GLU A 59 -3.63 -9.08 13.69
C GLU A 59 -2.74 -8.58 12.55
N ILE A 60 -2.54 -9.38 11.50
CA ILE A 60 -1.81 -8.95 10.29
C ILE A 60 -2.52 -7.75 9.66
N LEU A 61 -3.84 -7.78 9.55
CA LEU A 61 -4.66 -6.69 9.04
C LEU A 61 -4.45 -5.40 9.84
N LYS A 62 -4.45 -5.52 11.16
CA LYS A 62 -4.24 -4.39 12.06
C LYS A 62 -2.82 -3.81 11.92
N GLU A 63 -1.78 -4.64 12.02
CA GLU A 63 -0.39 -4.18 11.89
C GLU A 63 -0.11 -3.57 10.51
N GLY A 64 -0.63 -4.18 9.45
CA GLY A 64 -0.53 -3.62 8.10
C GLY A 64 -1.29 -2.30 7.94
N SER A 65 -2.48 -2.17 8.51
CA SER A 65 -3.24 -0.91 8.52
C SER A 65 -2.47 0.18 9.28
N ASP A 66 -1.93 -0.14 10.46
CA ASP A 66 -1.16 0.81 11.27
C ASP A 66 0.11 1.28 10.55
N ASN A 67 0.84 0.37 9.92
CA ASN A 67 2.03 0.71 9.11
C ASN A 67 1.67 1.62 7.93
N LEU A 68 0.61 1.28 7.19
CA LEU A 68 0.14 2.04 6.04
C LEU A 68 -0.29 3.46 6.44
N LEU A 69 -1.08 3.59 7.51
CA LEU A 69 -1.55 4.87 8.03
C LEU A 69 -0.39 5.71 8.58
N THR A 70 0.57 5.07 9.25
CA THR A 70 1.77 5.76 9.76
C THR A 70 2.57 6.34 8.60
N ALA A 71 2.78 5.58 7.52
CA ALA A 71 3.48 6.09 6.33
C ALA A 71 2.77 7.31 5.73
N PHE A 72 1.45 7.25 5.56
CA PHE A 72 0.66 8.38 5.06
C PHE A 72 0.73 9.60 5.99
N ARG A 73 0.58 9.40 7.30
CA ARG A 73 0.63 10.49 8.29
C ARG A 73 2.00 11.13 8.41
N ASN A 74 3.08 10.36 8.27
CA ASN A 74 4.44 10.91 8.30
C ASN A 74 4.67 11.89 7.14
N VAL A 75 4.08 11.62 5.97
CA VAL A 75 4.06 12.54 4.83
C VAL A 75 3.19 13.77 5.12
N CYS A 76 1.98 13.55 5.65
CA CYS A 76 1.03 14.63 5.93
C CYS A 76 1.41 15.49 7.14
N GLY A 77 2.37 15.05 7.97
CA GLY A 77 2.80 15.74 9.18
C GLY A 77 3.66 16.99 8.93
N SER A 78 3.97 17.30 7.68
CA SER A 78 4.64 18.55 7.31
C SER A 78 3.66 19.73 7.33
N SER A 79 4.19 20.96 7.48
CA SER A 79 3.40 22.19 7.35
C SER A 79 2.92 22.46 5.91
N SER A 80 3.07 21.51 4.99
CA SER A 80 2.65 21.63 3.59
C SER A 80 1.12 21.72 3.46
N PRO A 81 0.63 22.29 2.34
CA PRO A 81 -0.79 22.30 1.98
C PRO A 81 -1.41 20.90 1.90
N GLY A 82 -2.71 20.80 2.16
CA GLY A 82 -3.46 19.54 2.16
C GLY A 82 -3.41 18.81 0.83
N LEU A 83 -3.47 19.52 -0.30
CA LEU A 83 -3.42 18.88 -1.62
C LEU A 83 -2.01 18.37 -1.96
N GLU A 84 -0.95 19.03 -1.50
CA GLU A 84 0.42 18.48 -1.61
C GLU A 84 0.55 17.18 -0.81
N ASN A 85 0.05 17.17 0.43
CA ASN A 85 0.04 15.99 1.28
C ASN A 85 -0.73 14.83 0.64
N LEU A 86 -1.87 15.10 0.01
CA LEU A 86 -2.65 14.10 -0.71
C LEU A 86 -1.87 13.49 -1.88
N LEU A 87 -1.28 14.35 -2.73
CA LEU A 87 -0.54 13.88 -3.90
C LEU A 87 0.69 13.09 -3.50
N HIS A 88 1.53 13.64 -2.61
CA HIS A 88 2.74 12.94 -2.12
C HIS A 88 2.36 11.64 -1.39
N GLY A 89 1.37 11.70 -0.49
CA GLY A 89 0.89 10.56 0.26
C GLY A 89 0.38 9.43 -0.63
N ALA A 90 -0.28 9.73 -1.74
CA ALA A 90 -0.74 8.71 -2.68
C ALA A 90 0.41 7.90 -3.30
N PHE A 91 1.52 8.55 -3.65
CA PHE A 91 2.71 7.85 -4.15
C PHE A 91 3.39 7.04 -3.03
N THR A 92 3.50 7.60 -1.82
CA THR A 92 4.05 6.87 -0.67
C THR A 92 3.25 5.62 -0.34
N ILE A 93 1.91 5.69 -0.37
CA ILE A 93 1.06 4.51 -0.15
C ILE A 93 1.33 3.44 -1.20
N VAL A 94 1.41 3.81 -2.49
CA VAL A 94 1.76 2.88 -3.55
C VAL A 94 3.15 2.27 -3.34
N GLU A 95 4.14 3.05 -2.91
CA GLU A 95 5.48 2.56 -2.64
C GLU A 95 5.50 1.55 -1.49
N VAL A 96 4.86 1.86 -0.36
CA VAL A 96 4.77 0.98 0.80
C VAL A 96 4.04 -0.32 0.46
N LEU A 97 2.95 -0.25 -0.33
CA LEU A 97 2.25 -1.45 -0.81
C LEU A 97 3.12 -2.38 -1.67
N ASN A 98 4.19 -1.86 -2.28
CA ASN A 98 5.12 -2.62 -3.10
C ASN A 98 6.34 -3.12 -2.31
N SER A 99 6.82 -2.35 -1.32
CA SER A 99 8.06 -2.64 -0.60
C SER A 99 7.86 -3.35 0.75
N ASP A 100 6.75 -3.10 1.45
CA ASP A 100 6.49 -3.66 2.78
C ASP A 100 5.63 -4.94 2.69
N GLU A 101 6.16 -6.04 3.21
CA GLU A 101 5.50 -7.35 3.20
C GLU A 101 4.28 -7.44 4.12
N MET A 102 4.35 -6.83 5.29
CA MET A 102 3.23 -6.80 6.23
C MET A 102 2.05 -6.08 5.61
N VAL A 103 2.29 -4.89 5.05
CA VAL A 103 1.26 -4.08 4.40
C VAL A 103 0.68 -4.78 3.18
N ARG A 104 1.53 -5.40 2.35
CA ARG A 104 1.09 -6.15 1.16
C ARG A 104 0.23 -7.36 1.54
N THR A 105 0.63 -8.11 2.57
CA THR A 105 -0.13 -9.29 3.03
C THR A 105 -1.46 -8.86 3.65
N ALA A 106 -1.45 -7.79 4.46
CA ALA A 106 -2.66 -7.20 5.03
C ALA A 106 -3.63 -6.73 3.94
N GLU A 107 -3.15 -6.07 2.88
CA GLU A 107 -4.00 -5.66 1.76
C GLU A 107 -4.63 -6.86 1.03
N GLN A 108 -3.87 -7.94 0.82
CA GLN A 108 -4.40 -9.16 0.19
C GLN A 108 -5.48 -9.81 1.05
N LEU A 109 -5.26 -9.86 2.37
CA LEU A 109 -6.25 -10.32 3.34
C LEU A 109 -7.48 -9.41 3.36
N ALA A 110 -7.29 -8.09 3.32
CA ALA A 110 -8.38 -7.11 3.37
C ALA A 110 -9.29 -7.26 2.16
N SER A 111 -8.70 -7.47 0.98
CA SER A 111 -9.42 -7.77 -0.25
C SER A 111 -10.16 -9.12 -0.18
N ALA A 112 -9.47 -10.19 0.25
CA ALA A 112 -10.04 -11.54 0.32
C ALA A 112 -11.16 -11.69 1.38
N LEU A 113 -11.10 -10.90 2.45
CA LEU A 113 -12.04 -10.93 3.57
C LEU A 113 -13.00 -9.73 3.58
N SER A 114 -13.02 -8.94 2.50
CA SER A 114 -13.88 -7.77 2.39
C SER A 114 -15.35 -8.16 2.56
N GLY A 115 -16.04 -7.48 3.48
CA GLY A 115 -17.43 -7.77 3.85
C GLY A 115 -17.63 -8.99 4.77
N LEU A 116 -16.56 -9.70 5.16
CA LEU A 116 -16.61 -10.88 6.02
C LEU A 116 -15.87 -10.70 7.35
N ASN A 117 -15.06 -9.65 7.49
CA ASN A 117 -14.24 -9.37 8.66
C ASN A 117 -14.14 -7.85 8.94
N ASP A 118 -14.32 -7.46 10.20
CA ASP A 118 -14.31 -6.05 10.62
C ASP A 118 -12.94 -5.38 10.48
N ALA A 119 -11.85 -6.11 10.71
CA ALA A 119 -10.49 -5.59 10.52
C ALA A 119 -10.18 -5.35 9.03
N ALA A 120 -10.72 -6.21 8.14
CA ALA A 120 -10.63 -6.02 6.69
C ALA A 120 -11.40 -4.77 6.23
N ALA A 121 -12.61 -4.55 6.74
CA ALA A 121 -13.37 -3.34 6.45
C ALA A 121 -12.66 -2.07 6.95
N SER A 122 -12.09 -2.15 8.16
CA SER A 122 -11.37 -1.04 8.80
C SER A 122 -10.10 -0.65 8.05
N PHE A 123 -9.42 -1.59 7.38
CA PHE A 123 -8.19 -1.33 6.63
C PHE A 123 -8.36 -0.22 5.58
N TYR A 124 -9.39 -0.32 4.74
CA TYR A 124 -9.69 0.68 3.71
C TYR A 124 -10.34 1.93 4.30
N ALA A 125 -11.27 1.76 5.26
CA ALA A 125 -12.00 2.87 5.86
C ALA A 125 -11.07 3.86 6.59
N ASN A 126 -10.07 3.35 7.33
CA ASN A 126 -9.14 4.22 8.07
C ASN A 126 -8.26 5.07 7.14
N LEU A 127 -7.84 4.50 6.00
CA LEU A 127 -7.06 5.23 5.00
C LEU A 127 -7.94 6.28 4.31
N ALA A 128 -9.16 5.91 3.91
CA ALA A 128 -10.13 6.84 3.32
C ALA A 128 -10.40 8.03 4.25
N ALA A 129 -10.62 7.80 5.54
CA ALA A 129 -10.82 8.86 6.52
C ALA A 129 -9.61 9.81 6.65
N SER A 130 -8.39 9.28 6.61
CA SER A 130 -7.17 10.10 6.68
C SER A 130 -6.98 10.96 5.43
N ILE A 131 -7.34 10.43 4.26
CA ILE A 131 -7.32 11.16 2.98
C ILE A 131 -8.43 12.21 2.95
N GLU A 132 -9.62 11.88 3.45
CA GLU A 132 -10.74 12.82 3.54
C GLU A 132 -10.39 14.05 4.38
N GLU A 133 -9.68 13.87 5.50
CA GLU A 133 -9.22 14.98 6.34
C GLU A 133 -8.32 15.96 5.55
N GLN A 134 -7.38 15.44 4.75
CA GLN A 134 -6.53 16.27 3.90
C GLN A 134 -7.31 16.92 2.75
N ALA A 135 -8.31 16.25 2.20
CA ALA A 135 -9.20 16.82 1.19
C ALA A 135 -10.01 18.00 1.74
N ARG A 136 -10.59 17.86 2.94
CA ARG A 136 -11.29 18.97 3.63
C ARG A 136 -10.35 20.14 3.88
N ARG A 137 -9.11 19.86 4.30
CA ARG A 137 -8.09 20.90 4.50
C ARG A 137 -7.77 21.63 3.18
N ALA A 138 -7.56 20.90 2.09
CA ALA A 138 -7.27 21.48 0.79
C ALA A 138 -8.42 22.34 0.22
N ILE A 139 -9.68 21.99 0.52
CA ILE A 139 -10.84 22.85 0.23
C ILE A 139 -10.76 24.14 1.05
N GLY A 140 -10.49 24.03 2.36
CA GLY A 140 -10.34 25.21 3.25
C GLY A 140 -9.19 26.13 2.86
N GLU A 141 -8.12 25.59 2.27
CA GLU A 141 -6.98 26.33 1.72
C GLU A 141 -7.26 26.95 0.33
N GLY A 142 -8.36 26.55 -0.33
CA GLY A 142 -8.74 27.04 -1.66
C GLY A 142 -8.05 26.36 -2.84
N ASP A 143 -7.33 25.26 -2.59
CA ASP A 143 -6.65 24.48 -3.62
C ASP A 143 -7.62 23.51 -4.32
N LEU A 144 -8.52 22.88 -3.56
CA LEU A 144 -9.64 22.12 -4.12
C LEU A 144 -10.88 22.99 -4.29
N ARG A 145 -11.69 22.69 -5.30
CA ARG A 145 -12.96 23.37 -5.53
C ARG A 145 -13.96 23.05 -4.40
N ASN A 146 -14.81 24.02 -4.07
CA ASN A 146 -15.77 23.91 -2.97
C ASN A 146 -16.96 22.97 -3.26
N ASP A 147 -17.14 22.56 -4.52
CA ASP A 147 -18.18 21.62 -4.95
C ASP A 147 -17.70 20.15 -4.97
N VAL A 148 -16.42 19.91 -4.64
CA VAL A 148 -15.88 18.57 -4.48
C VAL A 148 -16.32 17.99 -3.15
N ASP A 149 -16.95 16.82 -3.18
CA ASP A 149 -17.23 16.04 -1.97
C ASP A 149 -15.93 15.36 -1.48
N PRO A 150 -15.43 15.69 -0.27
CA PRO A 150 -14.21 15.11 0.28
C PRO A 150 -14.27 13.59 0.43
N GLN A 151 -15.44 13.04 0.75
CA GLN A 151 -15.62 11.61 0.96
C GLN A 151 -15.53 10.87 -0.39
N VAL A 152 -16.21 11.38 -1.42
CA VAL A 152 -16.14 10.78 -2.76
C VAL A 152 -14.72 10.85 -3.31
N LEU A 153 -14.02 11.98 -3.10
CA LEU A 153 -12.63 12.12 -3.51
C LEU A 153 -11.72 11.13 -2.77
N SER A 154 -11.91 10.93 -1.47
CA SER A 154 -11.07 10.02 -0.69
C SER A 154 -11.27 8.57 -1.09
N GLU A 155 -12.52 8.13 -1.27
CA GLU A 155 -12.88 6.81 -1.78
C GLU A 155 -12.32 6.58 -3.19
N PHE A 156 -12.39 7.60 -4.06
CA PHE A 156 -11.78 7.54 -5.39
C PHE A 156 -10.26 7.36 -5.31
N LEU A 157 -9.55 8.13 -4.48
CA LEU A 157 -8.10 8.03 -4.35
C LEU A 157 -7.67 6.67 -3.80
N VAL A 158 -8.37 6.15 -2.78
CA VAL A 158 -8.19 4.78 -2.29
C VAL A 158 -8.36 3.79 -3.44
N GLY A 159 -9.50 3.84 -4.14
CA GLY A 159 -9.78 2.98 -5.29
C GLY A 159 -8.71 3.05 -6.38
N ALA A 160 -8.20 4.25 -6.69
CA ALA A 160 -7.15 4.46 -7.67
C ALA A 160 -5.82 3.84 -7.24
N MET A 161 -5.38 3.99 -5.99
CA MET A 161 -4.12 3.43 -5.49
C MET A 161 -4.13 1.90 -5.52
N PHE A 162 -5.16 1.27 -4.94
CA PHE A 162 -5.26 -0.20 -4.91
C PHE A 162 -5.62 -0.77 -6.30
N GLY A 163 -6.51 -0.11 -7.03
CA GLY A 163 -6.94 -0.51 -8.38
C GLY A 163 -5.82 -0.46 -9.40
N THR A 164 -4.94 0.54 -9.34
CA THR A 164 -3.76 0.62 -10.22
C THR A 164 -2.87 -0.60 -10.03
N ARG A 165 -2.61 -1.00 -8.78
CA ARG A 165 -1.79 -2.18 -8.46
C ARG A 165 -2.46 -3.48 -8.92
N LEU A 166 -3.77 -3.61 -8.68
CA LEU A 166 -4.57 -4.76 -9.10
C LEU A 166 -4.50 -4.95 -10.64
N VAL A 167 -4.82 -3.88 -11.37
CA VAL A 167 -4.83 -3.89 -12.84
C VAL A 167 -3.43 -4.11 -13.40
N PHE A 168 -2.41 -3.46 -12.82
CA PHE A 168 -1.01 -3.64 -13.22
C PHE A 168 -0.58 -5.11 -13.09
N ASN A 169 -0.83 -5.74 -11.94
CA ASN A 169 -0.48 -7.14 -11.69
C ASN A 169 -1.27 -8.11 -12.58
N ALA A 170 -2.55 -7.84 -12.83
CA ALA A 170 -3.40 -8.67 -13.68
C ALA A 170 -2.95 -8.64 -15.16
N ILE A 171 -2.65 -7.45 -15.68
CA ILE A 171 -2.20 -7.28 -17.07
C ILE A 171 -0.76 -7.80 -17.23
N ALA A 172 0.13 -7.60 -16.25
CA ALA A 172 1.53 -8.04 -16.32
C ALA A 172 1.64 -9.55 -16.50
N ARG A 173 0.75 -10.30 -15.83
CA ARG A 173 0.65 -11.76 -15.99
C ARG A 173 0.14 -12.19 -17.35
N ARG A 174 -0.71 -11.38 -18.00
CA ARG A 174 -1.28 -11.67 -19.33
C ARG A 174 -0.28 -11.37 -20.45
N ASP A 175 0.50 -10.31 -20.29
CA ASP A 175 1.45 -9.80 -21.30
C ASP A 175 2.90 -10.18 -20.98
N ALA A 176 3.17 -11.37 -20.42
CA ALA A 176 4.51 -11.85 -20.03
C ALA A 176 5.57 -11.88 -21.17
N GLY A 177 5.25 -11.42 -22.37
CA GLY A 177 6.15 -11.21 -23.51
C GLY A 177 6.15 -9.78 -24.12
N ARG A 178 5.42 -8.81 -23.55
CA ARG A 178 5.50 -7.39 -23.90
C ARG A 178 5.75 -6.56 -22.64
N PRO A 179 6.73 -5.63 -22.63
CA PRO A 179 6.84 -4.69 -21.53
C PRO A 179 5.52 -3.92 -21.44
N ILE A 180 4.82 -4.00 -20.31
CA ILE A 180 3.81 -2.97 -20.01
C ILE A 180 4.59 -1.67 -20.02
N ALA A 181 4.25 -0.78 -20.95
CA ALA A 181 4.83 0.55 -20.96
C ALA A 181 4.37 1.28 -19.68
N GLY A 182 5.28 1.44 -18.73
CA GLY A 182 5.09 2.19 -17.48
C GLY A 182 5.19 1.37 -16.20
N ASP A 183 5.46 2.04 -15.09
CA ASP A 183 5.42 1.52 -13.72
C ASP A 183 4.12 1.94 -13.01
N ILE A 184 3.88 1.39 -11.81
CA ILE A 184 2.66 1.67 -11.03
C ILE A 184 2.57 3.17 -10.68
N ALA A 185 3.70 3.82 -10.38
CA ALA A 185 3.76 5.25 -10.09
C ALA A 185 3.35 6.10 -11.32
N GLY A 186 3.85 5.79 -12.50
CA GLY A 186 3.49 6.45 -13.75
C GLY A 186 2.00 6.30 -14.09
N ARG A 187 1.40 5.15 -13.78
CA ARG A 187 -0.05 4.95 -13.93
C ARG A 187 -0.86 5.79 -12.94
N LEU A 188 -0.47 5.81 -11.67
CA LEU A 188 -1.11 6.67 -10.67
C LEU A 188 -1.04 8.15 -11.10
N ARG A 189 0.10 8.61 -11.59
CA ARG A 189 0.27 9.96 -12.14
C ARG A 189 -0.73 10.26 -13.24
N GLN A 190 -0.86 9.38 -14.23
CA GLN A 190 -1.79 9.60 -15.35
C GLN A 190 -3.25 9.73 -14.85
N ILE A 191 -3.64 8.93 -13.87
CA ILE A 191 -4.97 9.02 -13.25
C ILE A 191 -5.14 10.38 -12.54
N LEU A 192 -4.13 10.81 -11.77
CA LEU A 192 -4.17 12.10 -11.08
C LEU A 192 -4.17 13.27 -12.07
N GLU A 193 -3.42 13.22 -13.17
CA GLU A 193 -3.43 14.24 -14.23
C GLU A 193 -4.81 14.42 -14.87
N LEU A 194 -5.60 13.34 -14.98
CA LEU A 194 -6.98 13.39 -15.45
C LEU A 194 -7.94 13.95 -14.38
N LEU A 195 -7.65 13.71 -13.10
CA LEU A 195 -8.47 14.16 -11.98
C LEU A 195 -8.30 15.66 -11.69
N LEU A 196 -7.07 16.17 -11.69
CA LEU A 196 -6.74 17.54 -11.25
C LEU A 196 -7.61 18.63 -11.90
N PRO A 197 -7.86 18.64 -13.24
CA PRO A 197 -8.69 19.68 -13.85
C PRO A 197 -10.16 19.67 -13.41
N GLY A 198 -10.63 18.54 -12.88
CA GLY A 198 -11.99 18.39 -12.36
C GLY A 198 -12.12 18.79 -10.89
N THR A 199 -11.04 18.72 -10.11
CA THR A 199 -11.09 18.86 -8.64
C THR A 199 -10.35 20.09 -8.10
N VAL A 200 -9.31 20.57 -8.79
CA VAL A 200 -8.47 21.70 -8.36
C VAL A 200 -9.04 23.00 -8.89
N THR A 201 -8.88 24.08 -8.12
CA THR A 201 -9.28 25.43 -8.58
C THR A 201 -8.42 25.89 -9.75
N ASP A 202 -8.98 26.71 -10.64
CA ASP A 202 -8.25 27.18 -11.83
C ASP A 202 -7.00 27.99 -11.47
N ALA A 203 -7.02 28.66 -10.31
CA ALA A 203 -5.88 29.40 -9.78
C ALA A 203 -4.72 28.49 -9.38
N SER A 204 -5.01 27.37 -8.70
CA SER A 204 -3.98 26.44 -8.20
C SER A 204 -3.56 25.37 -9.22
N LEU A 205 -4.38 25.11 -10.26
CA LEU A 205 -4.15 24.04 -11.23
C LEU A 205 -2.78 24.06 -11.94
N PRO A 206 -2.23 25.21 -12.39
CA PRO A 206 -0.89 25.23 -13.00
C PRO A 206 0.21 24.77 -12.06
N TYR A 207 0.11 25.14 -10.78
CA TYR A 207 1.06 24.74 -9.74
C TYR A 207 1.02 23.23 -9.50
N PHE A 208 -0.17 22.66 -9.27
CA PHE A 208 -0.30 21.24 -8.95
C PHE A 208 0.02 20.30 -10.11
N ARG A 209 -0.16 20.73 -11.37
CA ARG A 209 0.37 19.98 -12.52
C ARG A 209 1.89 19.87 -12.50
N GLN A 210 2.59 20.96 -12.18
CA GLN A 210 4.04 20.94 -12.05
C GLN A 210 4.49 20.13 -10.83
N TYR A 211 3.77 20.24 -9.71
CA TYR A 211 4.02 19.46 -8.50
C TYR A 211 3.95 17.96 -8.79
N LEU A 212 2.86 17.50 -9.40
CA LEU A 212 2.66 16.10 -9.76
C LEU A 212 3.76 15.57 -10.71
N GLY A 213 4.24 16.40 -11.63
CA GLY A 213 5.37 16.05 -12.50
C GLY A 213 6.68 15.81 -11.72
N ARG A 214 6.92 16.55 -10.63
CA ARG A 214 8.11 16.37 -9.76
C ARG A 214 8.00 15.13 -8.88
N GLU A 215 6.80 14.83 -8.37
CA GLU A 215 6.57 13.67 -7.51
C GLU A 215 6.95 12.34 -8.17
N VAL A 216 6.61 12.18 -9.45
CA VAL A 216 7.01 10.96 -10.19
C VAL A 216 8.51 10.78 -10.29
N MET A 217 9.28 11.87 -10.37
CA MET A 217 10.74 11.78 -10.41
C MET A 217 11.33 11.36 -9.07
N ARG A 218 10.63 11.61 -7.96
CA ARG A 218 11.04 11.17 -6.61
C ARG A 218 10.77 9.69 -6.38
N HIS A 219 9.67 9.18 -6.95
CA HIS A 219 9.23 7.80 -6.81
C HIS A 219 9.56 6.92 -8.03
N ALA A 220 10.27 7.45 -9.02
CA ALA A 220 10.76 6.67 -10.14
C ALA A 220 11.79 5.65 -9.62
N PRO A 221 11.74 4.38 -10.06
CA PRO A 221 12.78 3.43 -9.72
C PRO A 221 14.12 4.00 -10.17
N SER A 222 15.07 4.10 -9.24
CA SER A 222 16.45 4.49 -9.55
C SER A 222 16.91 3.62 -10.72
N ALA A 223 17.14 4.24 -11.89
CA ALA A 223 17.64 3.52 -13.04
C ALA A 223 19.01 2.97 -12.65
N ALA A 224 19.06 1.67 -12.33
CA ALA A 224 20.33 0.98 -12.17
C ALA A 224 21.16 1.26 -13.43
N PRO A 225 22.46 1.58 -13.31
CA PRO A 225 23.29 1.80 -14.48
C PRO A 225 23.19 0.57 -15.36
N ARG A 226 22.84 0.77 -16.63
CA ARG A 226 22.97 -0.26 -17.66
C ARG A 226 24.41 -0.75 -17.56
N ALA A 227 24.59 -2.01 -17.17
CA ALA A 227 25.85 -2.69 -17.40
C ALA A 227 25.99 -2.77 -18.92
N ASP A 228 26.70 -1.80 -19.48
CA ASP A 228 27.08 -1.82 -20.89
C ASP A 228 27.81 -3.14 -21.13
N ALA A 229 27.28 -3.88 -22.09
CA ALA A 229 27.84 -5.11 -22.59
C ALA A 229 29.08 -4.79 -23.42
N ASP A 230 30.18 -4.46 -22.75
CA ASP A 230 31.52 -4.56 -23.31
C ASP A 230 32.07 -5.96 -22.97
N THR A 231 31.63 -6.94 -23.74
CA THR A 231 32.46 -8.11 -24.03
C THR A 231 32.74 -8.11 -25.52
N GLU A 232 33.81 -7.42 -25.90
CA GLU A 232 34.50 -7.67 -27.15
C GLU A 232 34.90 -9.17 -27.23
N PRO A 233 34.81 -9.78 -28.42
CA PRO A 233 35.28 -11.15 -28.60
C PRO A 233 36.81 -11.13 -28.70
N LEU A 234 37.48 -11.77 -27.75
CA LEU A 234 38.89 -12.17 -27.91
C LEU A 234 38.97 -13.25 -29.00
N ILE A 235 39.31 -12.81 -30.22
CA ILE A 235 39.97 -13.64 -31.22
C ILE A 235 41.47 -13.46 -31.00
N GLY A 236 42.18 -14.54 -30.66
CA GLY A 236 43.63 -14.58 -30.51
C GLY A 236 44.08 -15.74 -29.64
#